data_AF-A0A536TLA4-F1
#
_entry.id   AF-A0A536TLA4-F1
#
_cell.length_a   1.000
_cell.length_b   1.000
_cell.length_c   1.000
_cell.angle_alpha   90.00
_cell.angle_beta   90.00
_cell.angle_gamma   90.00
#
_symmetry.space_group_name_H-M   'P 1'
#
loop_
_entity.id
_entity.type
_entity.pdbx_description
1 polymer ?
#
loop_
_entity_poly.entity_id
_entity_poly.type
_entity_poly.pdbx_seq_one_letter_code
_entity_poly.pdbx_strand_id
1 'polypeptide(L)'
;MLDRLERRRDALPEFARADADRLLAQRDQLLARIAAHANDDGKGIKTRLHGDYHLGQVLLVQNDFVIIDFEGEPSRTMEERAQKHSPLKDVAGMLRSFDYAMHTALFKFVSERPDAREAVEPAGRQWQAQARGAFLDGYDEVARASGVTSARAEMKGLLELFVLEKAVYELKYEIDNRPDWVRIPLIGLLDTLQRSR
;
A
#
# COMPACT_ATOMS: atom_id res chain seq x y z
N MET A 1 2.60 -15.47 5.46
CA MET A 1 3.42 -14.65 4.53
C MET A 1 4.89 -14.71 4.91
N LEU A 2 5.25 -14.38 6.17
CA LEU A 2 6.67 -14.37 6.60
C LEU A 2 7.36 -15.73 6.45
N ASP A 3 6.70 -16.84 6.74
CA ASP A 3 7.28 -18.18 6.50
C ASP A 3 7.55 -18.44 5.01
N ARG A 4 6.74 -17.85 4.12
CA ARG A 4 6.97 -17.93 2.67
C ARG A 4 8.17 -17.07 2.28
N LEU A 5 8.30 -15.87 2.85
CA LEU A 5 9.46 -15.00 2.65
C LEU A 5 10.75 -15.71 3.10
N GLU A 6 10.75 -16.30 4.30
CA GLU A 6 11.87 -17.07 4.84
C GLU A 6 12.27 -18.22 3.92
N ARG A 7 11.32 -19.07 3.52
CA ARG A 7 11.59 -20.19 2.61
C ARG A 7 12.09 -19.77 1.22
N ARG A 8 11.72 -18.59 0.74
CA ARG A 8 12.09 -18.08 -0.59
C ARG A 8 13.23 -17.07 -0.56
N ARG A 9 13.77 -16.76 0.62
CA ARG A 9 14.78 -15.72 0.85
C ARG A 9 16.00 -15.88 -0.07
N ASP A 10 16.51 -17.10 -0.21
CA ASP A 10 17.69 -17.39 -1.04
C ASP A 10 17.38 -17.44 -2.55
N ALA A 11 16.10 -17.46 -2.94
CA ALA A 11 15.67 -17.34 -4.32
C ALA A 11 15.36 -15.88 -4.71
N LEU A 12 15.40 -14.94 -3.76
CA LEU A 12 15.21 -13.52 -4.07
C LEU A 12 16.45 -12.93 -4.75
N PRO A 13 16.26 -11.87 -5.58
CA PRO A 13 17.36 -11.07 -6.07
C PRO A 13 18.23 -10.54 -4.92
N GLU A 14 19.55 -10.45 -5.14
CA GLU A 14 20.52 -10.05 -4.11
C GLU A 14 20.15 -8.73 -3.42
N PHE A 15 19.71 -7.74 -4.20
CA PHE A 15 19.31 -6.42 -3.70
C PHE A 15 18.15 -6.45 -2.69
N ALA A 16 17.34 -7.52 -2.68
CA ALA A 16 16.16 -7.62 -1.82
C ALA A 16 16.42 -8.45 -0.55
N ARG A 17 17.51 -9.23 -0.50
CA ARG A 17 17.77 -10.16 0.61
C ARG A 17 17.98 -9.44 1.93
N ALA A 18 18.72 -8.33 1.92
CA ALA A 18 18.97 -7.53 3.12
C ALA A 18 17.67 -6.98 3.73
N ASP A 19 16.76 -6.46 2.91
CA ASP A 19 15.46 -5.98 3.39
C ASP A 19 14.53 -7.12 3.82
N ALA A 20 14.61 -8.27 3.15
CA ALA A 20 13.89 -9.47 3.58
C ALA A 20 14.36 -9.94 4.97
N ASP A 21 15.67 -10.01 5.21
CA ASP A 21 16.24 -10.39 6.50
C ASP A 21 15.85 -9.39 7.60
N ARG A 22 15.90 -8.09 7.29
CA ARG A 22 15.46 -7.03 8.22
C ARG A 22 13.99 -7.19 8.59
N LEU A 23 13.11 -7.48 7.62
CA LEU A 23 11.69 -7.68 7.88
C LEU A 23 11.44 -8.95 8.71
N LEU A 24 12.15 -10.05 8.41
CA LEU A 24 12.07 -11.30 9.18
C LEU A 24 12.52 -11.09 10.63
N ALA A 25 13.60 -10.34 10.86
CA ALA A 25 14.07 -9.99 12.18
C ALA A 25 13.07 -9.12 12.97
N GLN A 26 12.17 -8.40 12.29
CA GLN A 26 11.12 -7.56 12.89
C GLN A 26 9.74 -8.24 12.86
N ARG A 27 9.68 -9.57 12.68
CA ARG A 27 8.44 -10.36 12.65
C ARG A 27 7.48 -10.02 13.79
N ASP A 28 7.97 -10.05 15.03
CA ASP A 28 7.11 -9.82 16.20
C ASP A 28 6.61 -8.37 16.26
N GLN A 29 7.43 -7.41 15.84
CA GLN A 29 7.03 -6.00 15.77
C GLN A 29 5.94 -5.78 14.70
N LEU A 30 6.04 -6.44 13.55
CA LEU A 30 5.01 -6.41 12.51
C LEU A 30 3.68 -7.01 13.00
N LEU A 31 3.74 -8.17 13.65
CA LEU A 31 2.54 -8.81 14.21
C LEU A 31 1.91 -7.96 15.32
N ALA A 32 2.72 -7.39 16.20
CA ALA A 32 2.24 -6.47 17.24
C ALA A 32 1.58 -5.22 16.63
N ARG A 33 2.13 -4.68 15.54
CA ARG A 33 1.55 -3.52 14.85
C ARG A 33 0.20 -3.84 14.22
N ILE A 34 0.06 -5.01 13.60
CA ILE A 34 -1.22 -5.49 13.05
C ILE A 34 -2.25 -5.63 14.19
N ALA A 35 -1.85 -6.26 15.30
CA ALA A 35 -2.72 -6.46 16.45
C ALA A 35 -3.17 -5.14 17.11
N ALA A 36 -2.26 -4.15 17.19
CA ALA A 36 -2.58 -2.84 17.78
C ALA A 36 -3.69 -2.09 17.02
N HIS A 37 -3.80 -2.31 15.71
CA HIS A 37 -4.81 -1.67 14.85
C HIS A 37 -6.05 -2.52 14.60
N ALA A 38 -6.06 -3.78 15.07
CA ALA A 38 -7.19 -4.69 14.93
C ALA A 38 -8.32 -4.40 15.93
N ASN A 39 -8.01 -3.71 17.04
CA ASN A 39 -8.95 -3.37 18.10
C ASN A 39 -9.50 -1.93 17.93
N ASP A 40 -10.10 -1.65 16.78
CA ASP A 40 -10.95 -0.46 16.63
C ASP A 40 -12.39 -0.87 16.96
N ASP A 41 -13.09 -0.09 17.79
CA ASP A 41 -14.40 -0.40 18.40
C ASP A 41 -15.58 -0.41 17.38
N GLY A 42 -15.33 -0.83 16.14
CA GLY A 42 -16.36 -1.10 15.14
C GLY A 42 -17.02 0.14 14.55
N LYS A 43 -16.41 1.32 14.67
CA LYS A 43 -16.94 2.55 14.09
C LYS A 43 -16.51 2.67 12.63
N GLY A 44 -17.35 2.18 11.72
CA GLY A 44 -17.12 2.35 10.29
C GLY A 44 -18.30 1.86 9.47
N ILE A 45 -18.43 2.41 8.26
CA ILE A 45 -19.42 1.92 7.31
C ILE A 45 -18.82 0.84 6.41
N LYS A 46 -19.69 0.03 5.82
CA LYS A 46 -19.32 -0.91 4.75
C LYS A 46 -20.04 -0.55 3.47
N THR A 47 -19.30 -0.38 2.39
CA THR A 47 -19.80 -0.10 1.03
C THR A 47 -19.43 -1.23 0.09
N ARG A 48 -20.02 -1.25 -1.11
CA ARG A 48 -19.36 -1.96 -2.22
C ARG A 48 -18.10 -1.18 -2.59
N LEU A 49 -17.06 -1.92 -2.94
CA LEU A 49 -15.76 -1.37 -3.29
C LEU A 49 -15.51 -1.51 -4.78
N HIS A 50 -14.52 -0.77 -5.25
CA HIS A 50 -13.82 -1.12 -6.49
C HIS A 50 -13.07 -2.44 -6.32
N GLY A 51 -12.41 -2.65 -5.18
CA GLY A 51 -11.81 -3.94 -4.80
C GLY A 51 -10.42 -4.20 -5.38
N ASP A 52 -10.04 -3.49 -6.44
CA ASP A 52 -8.65 -3.38 -6.92
C ASP A 52 -8.26 -1.95 -7.35
N TYR A 53 -8.50 -0.96 -6.47
CA TYR A 53 -8.31 0.46 -6.83
C TYR A 53 -6.84 0.89 -6.78
N HIS A 54 -6.32 1.38 -7.90
CA HIS A 54 -4.95 1.91 -8.03
C HIS A 54 -4.85 2.88 -9.22
N LEU A 55 -3.72 3.58 -9.40
CA LEU A 55 -3.52 4.58 -10.47
C LEU A 55 -3.73 4.06 -11.89
N GLY A 56 -3.60 2.75 -12.11
CA GLY A 56 -3.84 2.13 -13.41
C GLY A 56 -5.33 2.07 -13.78
N GLN A 57 -6.21 2.20 -12.79
CA GLN A 57 -7.67 2.16 -12.95
C GLN A 57 -8.31 3.55 -12.92
N VAL A 58 -7.49 4.60 -13.04
CA VAL A 58 -7.93 6.00 -13.04
C VAL A 58 -7.45 6.68 -14.32
N LEU A 59 -8.40 7.19 -15.09
CA LEU A 59 -8.14 7.94 -16.32
C LEU A 59 -8.47 9.41 -16.11
N LEU A 60 -7.60 10.30 -16.61
CA LEU A 60 -7.87 11.74 -16.66
C LEU A 60 -8.44 12.09 -18.04
N VAL A 61 -9.70 12.52 -18.09
CA VAL A 61 -10.41 12.89 -19.31
C VAL A 61 -11.00 14.27 -19.14
N GLN A 62 -10.62 15.23 -19.99
CA GLN A 62 -11.17 16.59 -19.98
C GLN A 62 -11.18 17.25 -18.58
N ASN A 63 -10.09 17.06 -17.82
CA ASN A 63 -9.92 17.59 -16.46
C ASN A 63 -10.83 16.96 -15.39
N ASP A 64 -11.37 15.77 -15.66
CA ASP A 64 -12.10 14.94 -14.69
C ASP A 64 -11.54 13.51 -14.64
N PHE A 65 -11.80 12.82 -13.53
CA PHE A 65 -11.33 11.46 -13.30
C PHE A 65 -12.43 10.44 -13.59
N VAL A 66 -12.11 9.47 -14.45
CA VAL A 66 -12.95 8.30 -14.71
C VAL A 66 -12.30 7.09 -14.06
N ILE A 67 -13.05 6.40 -13.21
CA ILE A 67 -12.64 5.14 -12.60
C ILE A 67 -13.18 4.00 -13.46
N ILE A 68 -12.33 3.04 -13.79
CA ILE A 68 -12.64 1.90 -14.66
C ILE A 68 -12.41 0.58 -13.93
N ASP A 69 -12.81 -0.56 -14.52
CA ASP A 69 -12.45 -1.91 -14.06
C ASP A 69 -12.93 -2.31 -12.65
N PHE A 70 -14.24 -2.23 -12.41
CA PHE A 70 -14.90 -2.65 -11.17
C PHE A 70 -15.05 -4.17 -11.00
N GLU A 71 -14.22 -4.98 -11.68
CA GLU A 71 -14.27 -6.44 -11.54
C GLU A 71 -13.74 -6.94 -10.18
N GLY A 72 -12.99 -6.09 -9.47
CA GLY A 72 -12.32 -6.40 -8.21
C GLY A 72 -11.09 -7.30 -8.38
N GLU A 73 -10.44 -7.65 -7.27
CA GLU A 73 -9.19 -8.42 -7.29
C GLU A 73 -9.35 -9.79 -8.00
N PRO A 74 -8.60 -10.06 -9.09
CA PRO A 74 -8.77 -11.26 -9.92
C PRO A 74 -8.59 -12.58 -9.16
N SER A 75 -7.76 -12.59 -8.12
CA SER A 75 -7.49 -13.80 -7.32
C SER A 75 -8.63 -14.19 -6.38
N ARG A 76 -9.65 -13.35 -6.21
CA ARG A 76 -10.79 -13.59 -5.31
C ARG A 76 -11.96 -14.22 -6.05
N THR A 77 -12.77 -14.99 -5.33
CA THR A 77 -14.02 -15.54 -5.84
C THR A 77 -15.06 -14.44 -6.10
N MET A 78 -16.06 -14.71 -6.94
CA MET A 78 -17.13 -13.74 -7.23
C MET A 78 -17.92 -13.34 -5.98
N GLU A 79 -18.13 -14.29 -5.06
CA GLU A 79 -18.79 -14.00 -3.79
C GLU A 79 -17.98 -13.02 -2.93
N GLU A 80 -16.67 -13.24 -2.80
CA GLU A 80 -15.76 -12.35 -2.06
C GLU A 80 -15.69 -10.95 -2.69
N ARG A 81 -15.73 -10.84 -4.03
CA ARG A 81 -15.72 -9.55 -4.73
C ARG A 81 -17.04 -8.77 -4.54
N ALA A 82 -18.16 -9.46 -4.35
CA ALA A 82 -19.46 -8.82 -4.12
C ALA A 82 -19.67 -8.35 -2.66
N GLN A 83 -18.83 -8.80 -1.72
CA GLN A 83 -18.97 -8.46 -0.29
C GLN A 83 -18.69 -6.98 -0.02
N LYS A 84 -19.51 -6.39 0.87
CA LYS A 84 -19.28 -5.02 1.34
C LYS A 84 -18.12 -4.98 2.33
N HIS A 85 -17.28 -3.97 2.22
CA HIS A 85 -16.15 -3.74 3.11
C HIS A 85 -15.98 -2.26 3.41
N SER A 86 -15.09 -1.92 4.33
CA SER A 86 -14.69 -0.52 4.56
C SER A 86 -14.11 0.10 3.28
N PRO A 87 -14.54 1.31 2.88
CA PRO A 87 -14.01 2.02 1.71
C PRO A 87 -12.53 2.38 1.85
N LEU A 88 -11.99 2.35 3.07
CA LEU A 88 -10.57 2.55 3.33
C LEU A 88 -9.67 1.48 2.71
N LYS A 89 -10.23 0.33 2.28
CA LYS A 89 -9.46 -0.65 1.48
C LYS A 89 -9.08 -0.11 0.10
N ASP A 90 -10.00 0.59 -0.59
CA ASP A 90 -9.69 1.22 -1.87
C ASP A 90 -8.71 2.39 -1.67
N VAL A 91 -8.91 3.18 -0.60
CA VAL A 91 -7.95 4.24 -0.20
C VAL A 91 -6.55 3.65 0.02
N ALA A 92 -6.43 2.54 0.74
CA ALA A 92 -5.17 1.85 0.96
C ALA A 92 -4.52 1.38 -0.35
N GLY A 93 -5.32 0.85 -1.29
CA GLY A 93 -4.85 0.48 -2.63
C GLY A 93 -4.24 1.66 -3.38
N MET A 94 -4.90 2.81 -3.39
CA MET A 94 -4.37 4.02 -4.02
C MET A 94 -3.10 4.53 -3.34
N LEU A 95 -3.05 4.52 -2.00
CA LEU A 95 -1.84 4.90 -1.24
C LEU A 95 -0.65 4.02 -1.58
N ARG A 96 -0.86 2.70 -1.69
CA ARG A 96 0.17 1.76 -2.17
C ARG A 96 0.56 2.04 -3.61
N SER A 97 -0.38 2.42 -4.47
CA SER A 97 -0.10 2.78 -5.86
C SER A 97 0.84 3.99 -5.98
N PHE A 98 0.69 5.02 -5.13
CA PHE A 98 1.65 6.12 -5.07
C PHE A 98 3.04 5.66 -4.61
N ASP A 99 3.10 4.74 -3.63
CA ASP A 99 4.37 4.17 -3.16
C ASP A 99 5.08 3.44 -4.30
N TYR A 100 4.35 2.62 -5.07
CA TYR A 100 4.86 1.94 -6.25
C TYR A 100 5.32 2.91 -7.34
N ALA A 101 4.54 3.95 -7.63
CA ALA A 101 4.90 4.95 -8.63
C ALA A 101 6.23 5.65 -8.29
N MET A 102 6.38 6.10 -7.03
CA MET A 102 7.61 6.73 -6.56
C MET A 102 8.81 5.78 -6.67
N HIS A 103 8.70 4.58 -6.11
CA HIS A 103 9.80 3.64 -6.08
C HIS A 103 10.17 3.15 -7.47
N THR A 104 9.20 2.93 -8.36
CA THR A 104 9.46 2.54 -9.76
C THR A 104 10.25 3.64 -10.48
N ALA A 105 9.83 4.90 -10.35
CA ALA A 105 10.55 6.03 -10.94
C ALA A 105 11.97 6.18 -10.38
N LEU A 106 12.11 6.08 -9.06
CA LEU A 106 13.41 6.15 -8.36
C LEU A 106 14.35 5.04 -8.84
N PHE A 107 13.86 3.79 -8.91
CA PHE A 107 14.70 2.65 -9.25
C PHE A 107 15.11 2.68 -10.72
N LYS A 108 14.19 3.10 -11.60
CA LYS A 108 14.52 3.32 -13.02
C LYS A 108 15.63 4.37 -13.14
N PHE A 109 15.47 5.52 -12.51
CA PHE A 109 16.46 6.61 -12.57
C PHE A 109 17.83 6.19 -12.01
N VAL A 110 17.84 5.55 -10.83
CA VAL A 110 19.08 5.09 -10.17
C VAL A 110 19.75 3.94 -10.93
N SER A 111 18.99 3.13 -11.66
CA SER A 111 19.60 2.08 -12.51
C SER A 111 20.45 2.67 -13.64
N GLU A 112 20.07 3.86 -14.14
CA GLU A 112 20.82 4.60 -15.17
C GLU A 112 21.93 5.47 -14.55
N ARG A 113 21.72 5.98 -13.32
CA ARG A 113 22.68 6.81 -12.57
C ARG A 113 22.80 6.40 -11.10
N PRO A 114 23.61 5.37 -10.78
CA PRO A 114 23.69 4.82 -9.42
C PRO A 114 24.17 5.82 -8.35
N ASP A 115 25.06 6.74 -8.74
CA ASP A 115 25.63 7.80 -7.91
C ASP A 115 24.61 8.88 -7.51
N ALA A 116 23.52 9.04 -8.28
CA ALA A 116 22.52 10.06 -8.03
C ALA A 116 21.52 9.71 -6.93
N ARG A 117 21.53 8.46 -6.41
CA ARG A 117 20.49 7.97 -5.48
C ARG A 117 20.31 8.87 -4.27
N GLU A 118 21.41 9.20 -3.58
CA GLU A 118 21.37 9.99 -2.35
C GLU A 118 20.80 11.39 -2.61
N ALA A 119 21.03 11.95 -3.80
CA ALA A 119 20.52 13.25 -4.20
C ALA A 119 19.02 13.24 -4.54
N VAL A 120 18.49 12.15 -5.11
CA VAL A 120 17.10 12.09 -5.61
C VAL A 120 16.12 11.39 -4.70
N GLU A 121 16.56 10.48 -3.83
CA GLU A 121 15.69 9.75 -2.90
C GLU A 121 14.89 10.69 -1.97
N PRO A 122 15.46 11.79 -1.42
CA PRO A 122 14.70 12.75 -0.62
C PRO A 122 13.55 13.42 -1.40
N ALA A 123 13.80 13.82 -2.65
CA ALA A 123 12.78 14.42 -3.51
C ALA A 123 11.66 13.43 -3.84
N GLY A 124 12.01 12.17 -4.11
CA GLY A 124 11.02 11.09 -4.30
C GLY A 124 10.13 10.89 -3.07
N ARG A 125 10.73 10.81 -1.87
CA ARG A 125 9.98 10.69 -0.61
C ARG A 125 9.09 11.91 -0.33
N GLN A 126 9.57 13.11 -0.65
CA GLN A 126 8.77 14.33 -0.54
C GLN A 126 7.55 14.27 -1.47
N TRP A 127 7.75 13.90 -2.74
CA TRP A 127 6.64 13.74 -3.69
C TRP A 127 5.62 12.70 -3.20
N GLN A 128 6.09 11.54 -2.74
CA GLN A 128 5.22 10.49 -2.18
C GLN A 128 4.38 11.02 -1.01
N ALA A 129 5.00 11.75 -0.08
CA ALA A 129 4.30 12.34 1.06
C ALA A 129 3.24 13.36 0.61
N GLN A 130 3.58 14.23 -0.36
CA GLN A 130 2.65 15.22 -0.91
C GLN A 130 1.48 14.58 -1.65
N ALA A 131 1.73 13.60 -2.52
CA ALA A 131 0.68 12.90 -3.28
C ALA A 131 -0.29 12.17 -2.34
N ARG A 132 0.24 11.45 -1.34
CA ARG A 132 -0.57 10.77 -0.32
C ARG A 132 -1.37 11.76 0.53
N GLY A 133 -0.75 12.88 0.91
CA GLY A 133 -1.39 13.96 1.66
C GLY A 133 -2.57 14.53 0.90
N ALA A 134 -2.34 15.02 -0.32
CA ALA A 134 -3.36 15.61 -1.18
C ALA A 134 -4.52 14.66 -1.47
N PHE A 135 -4.24 13.38 -1.76
CA PHE A 135 -5.29 12.38 -1.97
C PHE A 135 -6.16 12.18 -0.73
N LEU A 136 -5.54 12.04 0.44
CA LEU A 136 -6.27 11.86 1.70
C LEU A 136 -7.05 13.11 2.11
N ASP A 137 -6.52 14.30 1.86
CA ASP A 137 -7.20 15.56 2.13
C ASP A 137 -8.49 15.68 1.30
N GLY A 138 -8.38 15.47 -0.02
CA GLY A 138 -9.55 15.49 -0.91
C GLY A 138 -10.56 14.38 -0.59
N TYR A 139 -10.09 13.18 -0.24
CA TYR A 139 -10.96 12.08 0.15
C TYR A 139 -11.72 12.39 1.46
N ASP A 140 -11.04 12.90 2.49
CA ASP A 140 -11.63 13.24 3.79
C ASP A 140 -12.65 14.38 3.67
N GLU A 141 -12.38 15.38 2.82
CA GLU A 141 -13.31 16.47 2.52
C GLU A 141 -14.65 15.95 1.95
N VAL A 142 -14.59 15.15 0.88
CA VAL A 142 -15.79 14.61 0.21
C VAL A 142 -16.52 13.59 1.10
N ALA A 143 -15.77 12.73 1.79
CA ALA A 143 -16.35 11.67 2.60
C ALA A 143 -17.08 12.22 3.85
N ARG A 144 -16.56 13.31 4.46
CA ARG A 144 -17.29 14.05 5.52
C ARG A 144 -18.56 14.68 4.98
N ALA A 145 -18.49 15.37 3.83
CA ALA A 145 -19.65 16.01 3.22
C ALA A 145 -20.75 14.99 2.86
N SER A 146 -20.37 13.76 2.52
CA SER A 146 -21.28 12.68 2.13
C SER A 146 -21.81 11.84 3.30
N GLY A 147 -21.33 12.07 4.53
CA GLY A 147 -21.66 11.22 5.69
C GLY A 147 -21.11 9.79 5.59
N VAL A 148 -20.20 9.53 4.65
CA VAL A 148 -19.64 8.21 4.33
C VAL A 148 -18.46 7.87 5.27
N THR A 149 -18.01 8.80 6.12
CA THR A 149 -16.96 8.49 7.06
C THR A 149 -16.88 9.42 8.28
N SER A 150 -16.22 8.95 9.34
CA SER A 150 -15.81 9.75 10.50
C SER A 150 -14.47 10.46 10.25
N ALA A 151 -14.05 11.38 11.12
CA ALA A 151 -12.87 12.21 10.86
C ALA A 151 -11.59 11.40 10.60
N ARG A 152 -10.71 11.85 9.68
CA ARG A 152 -9.36 11.28 9.41
C ARG A 152 -8.58 10.76 10.63
N ALA A 153 -8.65 11.44 11.77
CA ALA A 153 -7.99 11.01 13.00
C ALA A 153 -8.52 9.67 13.54
N GLU A 154 -9.84 9.46 13.45
CA GLU A 154 -10.52 8.23 13.90
C GLU A 154 -10.23 7.06 12.96
N MET A 155 -10.06 7.33 11.66
CA MET A 155 -9.78 6.30 10.66
C MET A 155 -8.33 5.85 10.57
N LYS A 156 -7.40 6.54 11.25
CA LYS A 156 -5.96 6.36 11.04
C LYS A 156 -5.51 4.92 11.30
N GLY A 157 -5.95 4.31 12.40
CA GLY A 157 -5.59 2.94 12.76
C GLY A 157 -6.09 1.93 11.72
N LEU A 158 -7.37 2.03 11.35
CA LEU A 158 -7.99 1.14 10.36
C LEU A 158 -7.38 1.31 8.96
N LEU A 159 -7.07 2.54 8.54
CA LEU A 159 -6.38 2.79 7.27
C LEU A 159 -4.96 2.20 7.28
N GLU A 160 -4.20 2.38 8.38
CA GLU A 160 -2.87 1.77 8.52
C GLU A 160 -2.96 0.24 8.44
N LEU A 161 -3.99 -0.38 9.05
CA LEU A 161 -4.22 -1.82 8.95
C LEU A 161 -4.47 -2.26 7.50
N PHE A 162 -5.28 -1.54 6.72
CA PHE A 162 -5.52 -1.91 5.32
C PHE A 162 -4.32 -1.66 4.40
N VAL A 163 -3.51 -0.65 4.68
CA VAL A 163 -2.23 -0.44 3.98
C VAL A 163 -1.28 -1.60 4.27
N LEU A 164 -1.20 -2.07 5.52
CA LEU A 164 -0.43 -3.26 5.89
C LEU A 164 -0.98 -4.51 5.20
N GLU A 165 -2.31 -4.73 5.21
CA GLU A 165 -2.96 -5.86 4.53
C GLU A 165 -2.58 -5.91 3.05
N LYS A 166 -2.70 -4.78 2.33
CA LYS A 166 -2.34 -4.72 0.89
C LYS A 166 -0.84 -4.92 0.68
N ALA A 167 0.03 -4.34 1.50
CA ALA A 167 1.48 -4.56 1.40
C ALA A 167 1.90 -6.02 1.64
N VAL A 168 1.24 -6.72 2.58
CA VAL A 168 1.44 -8.15 2.82
C VAL A 168 0.96 -8.99 1.63
N TYR A 169 -0.18 -8.62 1.04
CA TYR A 169 -0.70 -9.26 -0.17
C TYR A 169 0.25 -9.09 -1.36
N GLU A 170 0.69 -7.85 -1.62
CA GLU A 170 1.67 -7.51 -2.65
C GLU A 170 2.96 -8.30 -2.46
N LEU A 171 3.53 -8.32 -1.25
CA LEU A 171 4.76 -9.08 -0.99
C LEU A 171 4.61 -10.56 -1.37
N LYS A 172 3.50 -11.19 -0.98
CA LYS A 172 3.21 -12.57 -1.35
C LYS A 172 3.13 -12.73 -2.87
N TYR A 173 2.46 -11.81 -3.56
CA TYR A 173 2.30 -11.83 -5.01
C TYR A 173 3.63 -11.65 -5.74
N GLU A 174 4.45 -10.67 -5.34
CA GLU A 174 5.73 -10.37 -6.01
C GLU A 174 6.76 -11.49 -5.83
N ILE A 175 6.79 -12.15 -4.66
CA ILE A 175 7.66 -13.34 -4.43
C ILE A 175 7.39 -14.44 -5.46
N ASP A 176 6.12 -14.62 -5.87
CA ASP A 176 5.72 -15.71 -6.74
C ASP A 176 5.74 -15.34 -8.23
N ASN A 177 5.49 -14.06 -8.57
CA ASN A 177 5.25 -13.66 -9.96
C ASN A 177 6.27 -12.65 -10.52
N ARG A 178 6.82 -11.75 -9.69
CA ARG A 178 7.73 -10.68 -10.13
C ARG A 178 8.80 -10.41 -9.06
N PRO A 179 9.78 -11.31 -8.86
CA PRO A 179 10.77 -11.16 -7.79
C PRO A 179 11.55 -9.84 -7.83
N ASP A 180 11.70 -9.23 -9.00
CA ASP A 180 12.38 -7.93 -9.13
C ASP A 180 11.65 -6.77 -8.42
N TRP A 181 10.34 -6.92 -8.24
CA TRP A 181 9.46 -5.91 -7.63
C TRP A 181 9.33 -6.09 -6.12
N VAL A 182 9.83 -7.18 -5.55
CA VAL A 182 9.69 -7.54 -4.13
C VAL A 182 10.24 -6.47 -3.17
N ARG A 183 11.22 -5.69 -3.63
CA ARG A 183 11.81 -4.57 -2.87
C ARG A 183 10.77 -3.52 -2.48
N ILE A 184 9.75 -3.26 -3.31
CA ILE A 184 8.75 -2.22 -3.05
C ILE A 184 7.86 -2.57 -1.83
N PRO A 185 7.22 -3.75 -1.77
CA PRO A 185 6.45 -4.13 -0.59
C PRO A 185 7.32 -4.38 0.64
N LEU A 186 8.58 -4.83 0.50
CA LEU A 186 9.52 -4.93 1.62
C LEU A 186 9.80 -3.55 2.24
N ILE A 187 10.16 -2.55 1.43
CA ILE A 187 10.37 -1.18 1.90
C ILE A 187 9.10 -0.62 2.53
N GLY A 188 7.94 -0.83 1.90
CA GLY A 188 6.66 -0.37 2.46
C GLY A 188 6.37 -0.94 3.85
N LEU A 189 6.58 -2.24 4.05
CA LEU A 189 6.40 -2.88 5.35
C LEU A 189 7.43 -2.36 6.37
N LEU A 190 8.70 -2.21 6.00
CA LEU A 190 9.73 -1.66 6.88
C LEU A 190 9.43 -0.19 7.28
N ASP A 191 8.99 0.64 6.33
CA ASP A 191 8.64 2.03 6.57
C ASP A 191 7.48 2.16 7.57
N THR A 192 6.48 1.25 7.51
CA THR A 192 5.38 1.26 8.49
C THR A 192 5.84 0.96 9.92
N LEU A 193 6.90 0.16 10.09
CA LEU A 193 7.50 -0.11 11.40
C LEU A 193 8.30 1.09 11.92
N GLN A 194 8.87 1.90 11.03
CA GLN A 194 9.68 3.06 11.38
C GLN A 194 8.87 4.33 11.71
N ARG A 195 7.67 4.50 11.13
CA ARG A 195 6.78 5.67 11.34
C ARG A 195 6.16 5.79 12.74
N SER A 196 6.65 5.00 13.70
CA SER A 196 6.16 4.94 15.08
C SER A 196 7.01 5.75 16.07
N ARG A 197 7.62 6.86 15.63
CA ARG A 197 8.23 7.87 16.51
C ARG A 197 7.58 9.23 16.25
#